data_AF-A0A0F9JCK9-F1
#
_entry.id   AF-A0A0F9JCK9-F1
#
_cell.length_a   1.000
_cell.length_b   1.000
_cell.length_c   1.000
_cell.angle_alpha   90.00
_cell.angle_beta   90.00
_cell.angle_gamma   90.00
#
_symmetry.space_group_name_H-M   'P 1'
#
loop_
_entity.id
_entity.type
_entity.pdbx_description
1 polymer ?
#
loop_
_entity_poly.entity_id
_entity_poly.type
_entity_poly.pdbx_seq_one_letter_code
_entity_poly.pdbx_strand_id
1 'polypeptide(L)'
;DADKIDKALKALEASLLRETTPEIAAEQMEEALRAAKKGYWINQSRRTDEEFDIDVLIAQMQKKKAKIKGREDKDGLNAKDVDDIIASAYNAKALAEKSLDIQQEADRDDLGQALHDGTITYTMINDTSLSEKEQESFRVKMNAEAERKAKGIVIETNETVKGELEAMAYDISTGAVTVPEFRTRLTEERYTNKTIDDDVYDELFSLAERKFESYQAGAMKGRESFALTQLVTYSSELSWTERLKQLTSQFEREQESTLRQLQFDNLDQYKRALRRWLEKPKNKDANADEIYFEGRRLLTHYRKTPDQLRKEAEPTKPEVVPLTQEQKEKMGRGIQGALTKGLTGQPKAVKSIKNVTEPKDKREFINKLRELQEINPDLSLEYYNKYLDKFW
;
A
#
# COMPACT_ATOMS: atom_id res chain seq x y z
N ASP A 1 -87.97 -17.46 57.74
CA ASP A 1 -87.20 -17.43 56.49
C ASP A 1 -88.00 -17.18 55.22
N ALA A 2 -89.28 -17.58 55.14
CA ALA A 2 -90.13 -17.29 53.97
C ALA A 2 -90.23 -15.78 53.62
N ASP A 3 -90.42 -14.89 54.60
CA ASP A 3 -90.54 -13.44 54.34
C ASP A 3 -89.26 -12.78 53.83
N LYS A 4 -88.09 -13.34 54.15
CA LYS A 4 -86.79 -12.84 53.66
C LYS A 4 -86.54 -13.28 52.21
N ILE A 5 -86.97 -14.49 51.86
CA ILE A 5 -86.91 -15.01 50.49
C ILE A 5 -87.90 -14.25 49.60
N ASP A 6 -89.10 -13.93 50.10
CA ASP A 6 -90.11 -13.19 49.32
C ASP A 6 -89.69 -11.73 49.05
N LYS A 7 -89.02 -11.08 50.02
CA LYS A 7 -88.41 -9.75 49.80
C LYS A 7 -87.24 -9.79 48.82
N ALA A 8 -86.41 -10.83 48.87
CA ALA A 8 -85.30 -11.00 47.94
C ALA A 8 -85.78 -11.26 46.50
N LEU A 9 -86.83 -12.08 46.33
CA LEU A 9 -87.46 -12.32 45.03
C LEU A 9 -88.10 -11.06 44.46
N LYS A 10 -88.84 -10.27 45.26
CA LYS A 10 -89.40 -8.98 44.80
C LYS A 10 -88.34 -7.95 44.46
N ALA A 11 -87.21 -7.93 45.16
CA ALA A 11 -86.08 -7.06 44.84
C ALA A 11 -85.37 -7.51 43.55
N LEU A 12 -85.23 -8.82 43.34
CA LEU A 12 -84.65 -9.39 42.12
C LEU A 12 -85.57 -9.18 40.90
N GLU A 13 -86.87 -9.36 41.08
CA GLU A 13 -87.91 -9.11 40.07
C GLU A 13 -87.99 -7.62 39.73
N ALA A 14 -87.86 -6.72 40.71
CA ALA A 14 -87.74 -5.28 40.49
C ALA A 14 -86.40 -4.86 39.83
N SER A 15 -85.31 -5.61 40.05
CA SER A 15 -84.02 -5.40 39.36
C SER A 15 -84.05 -5.91 37.92
N LEU A 16 -84.65 -7.08 37.67
CA LEU A 16 -84.87 -7.62 36.32
C LEU A 16 -85.84 -6.77 35.50
N LEU A 17 -86.90 -6.23 36.13
CA LEU A 17 -87.79 -5.25 35.51
C LEU A 17 -87.10 -3.89 35.27
N ARG A 18 -86.02 -3.56 35.98
CA ARG A 18 -85.22 -2.35 35.77
C ARG A 18 -84.09 -2.53 34.74
N GLU A 19 -83.54 -3.73 34.58
CA GLU A 19 -82.42 -3.97 33.67
C GLU A 19 -82.86 -4.26 32.22
N THR A 20 -84.12 -4.64 31.98
CA THR A 20 -84.63 -4.84 30.61
C THR A 20 -86.12 -4.50 30.50
N THR A 21 -86.48 -3.22 30.60
CA THR A 21 -87.72 -2.81 29.92
C THR A 21 -87.46 -2.81 28.41
N PRO A 22 -88.47 -3.12 27.57
CA PRO A 22 -88.35 -3.01 26.12
C PRO A 22 -87.83 -1.64 25.67
N GLU A 23 -88.10 -0.59 26.45
CA GLU A 23 -87.63 0.77 26.20
C GLU A 23 -86.12 0.92 26.42
N ILE A 24 -85.57 0.42 27.53
CA ILE A 24 -84.12 0.48 27.81
C ILE A 24 -83.36 -0.43 26.84
N ALA A 25 -83.89 -1.61 26.51
CA ALA A 25 -83.30 -2.49 25.51
C ALA A 25 -83.33 -1.87 24.10
N ALA A 26 -84.42 -1.16 23.75
CA ALA A 26 -84.50 -0.41 22.50
C ALA A 26 -83.51 0.75 22.46
N GLU A 27 -83.36 1.50 23.56
CA GLU A 27 -82.38 2.60 23.69
C GLU A 27 -80.94 2.10 23.55
N GLN A 28 -80.59 0.99 24.21
CA GLN A 28 -79.27 0.36 24.09
C GLN A 28 -79.01 -0.21 22.69
N MET A 29 -80.03 -0.79 22.04
CA MET A 29 -79.92 -1.23 20.64
C MET A 29 -79.75 -0.06 19.69
N GLU A 30 -80.44 1.05 19.91
CA GLU A 30 -80.32 2.27 19.11
C GLU A 30 -78.92 2.90 19.26
N GLU A 31 -78.39 2.95 20.49
CA GLU A 31 -77.02 3.40 20.76
C GLU A 31 -75.96 2.48 20.12
N ALA A 32 -76.13 1.17 20.22
CA ALA A 32 -75.25 0.19 19.57
C ALA A 32 -75.27 0.32 18.04
N LEU A 33 -76.46 0.53 17.46
CA LEU A 33 -76.64 0.73 16.02
C LEU A 33 -76.04 2.06 15.56
N ARG A 34 -76.11 3.12 16.38
CA ARG A 34 -75.44 4.40 16.15
C ARG A 34 -73.91 4.22 16.15
N ALA A 35 -73.36 3.52 17.15
CA ALA A 35 -71.93 3.23 17.24
C ALA A 35 -71.43 2.39 16.05
N ALA A 36 -72.19 1.37 15.63
CA ALA A 36 -71.86 0.54 14.48
C ALA A 36 -71.85 1.34 13.16
N LYS A 37 -72.83 2.23 12.95
CA LYS A 37 -72.87 3.12 11.78
C LYS A 37 -71.71 4.12 11.78
N LYS A 38 -71.36 4.70 12.93
CA LYS A 38 -70.15 5.53 13.07
C LYS A 38 -68.89 4.75 12.71
N GLY A 39 -68.74 3.54 13.26
CA GLY A 39 -67.62 2.65 12.97
C GLY A 39 -67.49 2.31 11.48
N TYR A 40 -68.62 2.05 10.81
CA TYR A 40 -68.65 1.85 9.35
C TYR A 40 -68.07 3.05 8.59
N TRP A 41 -68.51 4.28 8.89
CA TRP A 41 -68.03 5.48 8.19
C TRP A 41 -66.58 5.82 8.50
N ILE A 42 -66.12 5.57 9.74
CA ILE A 42 -64.70 5.71 10.08
C ILE A 42 -63.87 4.70 9.28
N ASN A 43 -64.31 3.45 9.13
CA ASN A 43 -63.60 2.47 8.31
C ASN A 43 -63.59 2.84 6.82
N GLN A 44 -64.71 3.33 6.27
CA GLN A 44 -64.73 3.86 4.90
C GLN A 44 -63.76 5.05 4.74
N SER A 45 -63.65 5.93 5.74
CA SER A 45 -62.72 7.07 5.69
C SER A 45 -61.24 6.71 5.67
N ARG A 46 -60.90 5.45 5.97
CA ARG A 46 -59.53 4.92 6.00
C ARG A 46 -59.20 4.08 4.77
N ARG A 47 -60.13 3.96 3.83
CA ARG A 47 -59.89 3.28 2.56
C ARG A 47 -58.92 4.08 1.71
N THR A 48 -58.01 3.36 1.07
CA THR A 48 -56.94 3.90 0.23
C THR A 48 -56.89 3.20 -1.13
N ASP A 49 -57.95 2.50 -1.51
CA ASP A 49 -58.06 1.83 -2.81
C ASP A 49 -58.45 2.81 -3.92
N GLU A 50 -58.00 2.55 -5.16
CA GLU A 50 -58.12 3.46 -6.32
C GLU A 50 -59.55 3.87 -6.67
N GLU A 51 -60.56 3.07 -6.29
CA GLU A 51 -61.97 3.37 -6.54
C GLU A 51 -62.58 4.35 -5.51
N PHE A 52 -61.86 4.67 -4.43
CA PHE A 52 -62.35 5.49 -3.33
C PHE A 52 -61.67 6.86 -3.26
N ASP A 53 -62.39 7.89 -3.69
CA ASP A 53 -61.92 9.28 -3.59
C ASP A 53 -62.22 9.86 -2.19
N ILE A 54 -61.16 10.01 -1.39
CA ILE A 54 -61.22 10.54 -0.02
C ILE A 54 -61.68 12.01 0.02
N ASP A 55 -61.41 12.79 -1.03
CA ASP A 55 -61.83 14.20 -1.11
C ASP A 55 -63.34 14.29 -1.40
N VAL A 56 -63.87 13.37 -2.21
CA VAL A 56 -65.32 13.23 -2.41
C VAL A 56 -66.00 12.83 -1.11
N LEU A 57 -65.45 11.91 -0.32
CA LEU A 57 -66.00 11.55 1.00
C LEU A 57 -65.99 12.75 1.95
N ILE A 58 -64.88 13.47 2.06
CA ILE A 58 -64.77 14.66 2.92
C ILE A 58 -65.82 15.70 2.53
N ALA A 59 -65.98 15.98 1.23
CA ALA A 59 -66.99 16.92 0.73
C ALA A 59 -68.42 16.46 1.04
N GLN A 60 -68.71 15.16 0.93
CA GLN A 60 -70.00 14.59 1.32
C GLN A 60 -70.27 14.75 2.82
N MET A 61 -69.27 14.47 3.67
CA MET A 61 -69.39 14.60 5.11
C MET A 61 -69.52 16.06 5.56
N GLN A 62 -68.80 16.99 4.94
CA GLN A 62 -68.97 18.43 5.19
C GLN A 62 -70.38 18.93 4.83
N LYS A 63 -70.93 18.48 3.68
CA LYS A 63 -72.33 18.76 3.30
C LYS A 63 -73.32 18.17 4.29
N LYS A 64 -73.02 16.99 4.83
CA LYS A 64 -73.83 16.31 5.84
C LYS A 64 -73.80 17.06 7.17
N LYS A 65 -72.62 17.49 7.64
CA LYS A 65 -72.43 18.34 8.82
C LYS A 65 -73.28 19.62 8.75
N ALA A 66 -73.29 20.32 7.62
CA ALA A 66 -74.04 21.57 7.46
C ALA A 66 -75.56 21.40 7.62
N LYS A 67 -76.09 20.19 7.38
CA LYS A 67 -77.52 19.85 7.52
C LYS A 67 -77.89 19.41 8.94
N ILE A 68 -76.91 18.97 9.74
CA ILE A 68 -77.08 18.50 11.12
C ILE A 68 -76.92 19.70 12.08
N LYS A 69 -77.99 20.49 12.22
CA LYS A 69 -78.04 21.62 13.17
C LYS A 69 -78.70 21.19 14.49
N GLY A 70 -77.95 20.46 15.33
CA GLY A 70 -78.37 20.11 16.70
C GLY A 70 -79.34 18.92 16.82
N ARG A 71 -79.56 18.15 15.74
CA ARG A 71 -80.29 16.87 15.75
C ARG A 71 -79.53 15.85 14.91
N GLU A 72 -79.70 14.57 15.24
CA GLU A 72 -79.15 13.46 14.47
C GLU A 72 -79.76 13.40 13.07
N ASP A 73 -78.97 12.93 12.11
CA ASP A 73 -79.47 12.66 10.76
C ASP A 73 -80.12 11.27 10.63
N LYS A 74 -80.49 10.90 9.40
CA LYS A 74 -81.11 9.60 9.08
C LYS A 74 -80.19 8.41 9.38
N ASP A 75 -78.90 8.64 9.53
CA ASP A 75 -77.89 7.64 9.85
C ASP A 75 -77.58 7.62 11.36
N GLY A 76 -78.25 8.44 12.17
CA GLY A 76 -78.03 8.56 13.61
C GLY A 76 -76.77 9.35 13.98
N LEU A 77 -76.12 10.00 13.01
CA LEU A 77 -74.88 10.75 13.27
C LEU A 77 -75.21 12.15 13.75
N ASN A 78 -74.52 12.57 14.82
CA ASN A 78 -74.53 13.97 15.24
C ASN A 78 -73.34 14.74 14.64
N ALA A 79 -73.29 16.05 14.87
CA ALA A 79 -72.26 16.92 14.30
C ALA A 79 -70.83 16.53 14.73
N LYS A 80 -70.66 16.02 15.95
CA LYS A 80 -69.37 15.56 16.48
C LYS A 80 -68.93 14.27 15.80
N ASP A 81 -69.84 13.33 15.55
CA ASP A 81 -69.52 12.07 14.86
C ASP A 81 -69.06 12.32 13.42
N VAL A 82 -69.71 13.26 12.73
CA VAL A 82 -69.28 13.67 11.38
C VAL A 82 -67.91 14.35 11.41
N ASP A 83 -67.61 15.15 12.44
CA ASP A 83 -66.28 15.73 12.64
C ASP A 83 -65.20 14.67 12.88
N ASP A 84 -65.49 13.63 13.67
CA ASP A 84 -64.56 12.52 13.90
C ASP A 84 -64.25 11.75 12.60
N ILE A 85 -65.25 11.56 11.73
CA ILE A 85 -65.09 10.89 10.42
C ILE A 85 -64.24 11.75 9.47
N ILE A 86 -64.50 13.06 9.41
CA ILE A 86 -63.72 14.01 8.60
C ILE A 86 -62.26 14.05 9.08
N ALA A 87 -62.03 14.10 10.39
CA ALA A 87 -60.69 14.08 10.98
C ALA A 87 -59.94 12.78 10.67
N SER A 88 -60.62 11.63 10.72
CA SER A 88 -60.07 10.34 10.32
C SER A 88 -59.67 10.31 8.83
N ALA A 89 -60.50 10.88 7.95
CA ALA A 89 -60.20 10.98 6.52
C ALA A 89 -58.97 11.86 6.25
N TYR A 90 -58.88 13.03 6.88
CA TYR A 90 -57.69 13.90 6.74
C TYR A 90 -56.41 13.22 7.24
N ASN A 91 -56.48 12.48 8.35
CA ASN A 91 -55.34 11.72 8.86
C ASN A 91 -54.91 10.61 7.89
N ALA A 92 -55.86 9.88 7.29
CA ALA A 92 -55.56 8.85 6.30
C ALA A 92 -54.92 9.46 5.04
N LYS A 93 -55.44 10.59 4.55
CA LYS A 93 -54.86 11.35 3.43
C LYS A 93 -53.42 11.78 3.72
N ALA A 94 -53.17 12.38 4.88
CA ALA A 94 -51.83 12.81 5.28
C ALA A 94 -50.84 11.63 5.44
N LEU A 95 -51.31 10.45 5.85
CA LEU A 95 -50.48 9.25 5.93
C LEU A 95 -50.16 8.69 4.53
N ALA A 96 -51.12 8.71 3.61
CA ALA A 96 -50.91 8.29 2.23
C ALA A 96 -49.92 9.21 1.50
N GLU A 97 -50.06 10.53 1.67
CA GLU A 97 -49.11 11.53 1.15
C GLU A 97 -47.69 11.29 1.68
N LYS A 98 -47.54 11.08 3.00
CA LYS A 98 -46.24 10.73 3.59
C LYS A 98 -45.66 9.42 3.06
N SER A 99 -46.50 8.41 2.83
CA SER A 99 -46.04 7.13 2.28
C SER A 99 -45.54 7.28 0.85
N LEU A 100 -46.22 8.10 0.05
CA LEU A 100 -45.79 8.42 -1.32
C LEU A 100 -44.48 9.20 -1.31
N ASP A 101 -44.34 10.20 -0.43
CA ASP A 101 -43.11 10.97 -0.30
C ASP A 101 -41.90 10.09 0.05
N ILE A 102 -42.08 9.15 0.99
CA ILE A 102 -41.04 8.17 1.38
C ILE A 102 -40.69 7.26 0.20
N GLN A 103 -41.69 6.78 -0.54
CA GLN A 103 -41.47 5.93 -1.71
C GLN A 103 -40.72 6.68 -2.82
N GLN A 104 -41.07 7.93 -3.09
CA GLN A 104 -40.39 8.77 -4.07
C GLN A 104 -38.96 9.14 -3.63
N GLU A 105 -38.70 9.26 -2.33
CA GLU A 105 -37.34 9.42 -1.82
C GLU A 105 -36.51 8.14 -2.04
N ALA A 106 -37.06 6.97 -1.70
CA ALA A 106 -36.40 5.69 -1.95
C ALA A 106 -36.12 5.46 -3.45
N ASP A 107 -37.09 5.73 -4.33
CA ASP A 107 -36.91 5.62 -5.78
C ASP A 107 -35.83 6.58 -6.31
N ARG A 108 -35.70 7.79 -5.72
CA ARG A 108 -34.64 8.75 -6.08
C ARG A 108 -33.26 8.24 -5.66
N ASP A 109 -33.14 7.67 -4.48
CA ASP A 109 -31.89 7.11 -3.97
C ASP A 109 -31.47 5.89 -4.81
N ASP A 110 -32.40 4.98 -5.09
CA ASP A 110 -32.15 3.78 -5.91
C ASP A 110 -31.72 4.16 -7.33
N LEU A 111 -32.42 5.10 -7.99
CA LEU A 111 -32.05 5.59 -9.31
C LEU A 111 -30.72 6.37 -9.27
N GLY A 112 -30.46 7.14 -8.21
CA GLY A 112 -29.21 7.86 -8.01
C GLY A 112 -28.02 6.93 -7.89
N GLN A 113 -28.16 5.86 -7.11
CA GLN A 113 -27.15 4.82 -6.95
C GLN A 113 -26.92 4.05 -8.25
N ALA A 114 -27.98 3.62 -8.94
CA ALA A 114 -27.88 2.93 -10.21
C ALA A 114 -27.22 3.80 -11.31
N LEU A 115 -27.45 5.12 -11.28
CA LEU A 115 -26.79 6.06 -12.18
C LEU A 115 -25.29 6.16 -11.88
N HIS A 116 -24.92 6.27 -10.60
CA HIS A 116 -23.52 6.30 -10.16
C HIS A 116 -22.77 5.03 -10.56
N ASP A 117 -23.39 3.87 -10.33
CA ASP A 117 -22.79 2.55 -10.62
C ASP A 117 -22.86 2.18 -12.10
N GLY A 118 -23.49 3.02 -12.94
CA GLY A 118 -23.56 2.81 -14.38
C GLY A 118 -24.49 1.68 -14.83
N THR A 119 -25.40 1.23 -13.96
CA THR A 119 -26.32 0.10 -14.19
C THR A 119 -27.77 0.53 -14.46
N ILE A 120 -28.06 1.82 -14.35
CA ILE A 120 -29.39 2.39 -14.58
C ILE A 120 -29.95 2.01 -15.97
N THR A 121 -31.25 1.69 -16.02
CA THR A 121 -31.96 1.36 -17.27
C THR A 121 -33.22 2.20 -17.44
N TYR A 122 -33.71 2.32 -18.68
CA TYR A 122 -35.00 2.97 -18.96
C TYR A 122 -36.16 2.31 -18.22
N THR A 123 -36.16 0.98 -18.09
CA THR A 123 -37.21 0.25 -17.35
C THR A 123 -37.25 0.66 -15.89
N MET A 124 -36.08 0.72 -15.23
CA MET A 124 -35.98 1.17 -13.84
C MET A 124 -36.52 2.59 -13.66
N ILE A 125 -36.24 3.50 -14.59
CA ILE A 125 -36.73 4.89 -14.52
C ILE A 125 -38.25 4.95 -14.69
N ASN A 126 -38.80 4.17 -15.63
CA ASN A 126 -40.22 4.20 -15.98
C ASN A 126 -41.12 3.57 -14.91
N ASP A 127 -40.60 2.60 -14.16
CA ASP A 127 -41.35 1.86 -13.16
C ASP A 127 -41.31 2.52 -11.76
N THR A 128 -40.86 3.78 -11.66
CA THR A 128 -40.80 4.54 -10.39
C THR A 128 -42.09 5.31 -10.09
N SER A 129 -42.28 5.66 -8.82
CA SER A 129 -43.35 6.54 -8.34
C SER A 129 -43.09 8.04 -8.61
N LEU A 130 -41.98 8.37 -9.28
CA LEU A 130 -41.56 9.74 -9.59
C LEU A 130 -42.42 10.37 -10.69
N SER A 131 -42.46 11.70 -10.70
CA SER A 131 -43.14 12.45 -11.76
C SER A 131 -42.45 12.26 -13.12
N GLU A 132 -43.20 12.36 -14.23
CA GLU A 132 -42.64 12.26 -15.60
C GLU A 132 -41.46 13.22 -15.83
N LYS A 133 -41.53 14.41 -15.21
CA LYS A 133 -40.46 15.42 -15.30
C LYS A 133 -39.17 14.95 -14.61
N GLU A 134 -39.29 14.29 -13.46
CA GLU A 134 -38.15 13.72 -12.74
C GLU A 134 -37.59 12.50 -13.46
N GLN A 135 -38.47 11.62 -13.97
CA GLN A 135 -38.06 10.50 -14.82
C GLN A 135 -37.26 10.98 -16.03
N GLU A 136 -37.73 12.03 -16.72
CA GLU A 136 -37.01 12.61 -17.87
C GLU A 136 -35.65 13.20 -17.46
N SER A 137 -35.55 13.83 -16.29
CA SER A 137 -34.26 14.29 -15.75
C SER A 137 -33.26 13.15 -15.56
N PHE A 138 -33.70 11.99 -15.05
CA PHE A 138 -32.86 10.80 -14.94
C PHE A 138 -32.49 10.21 -16.31
N ARG A 139 -33.40 10.20 -17.30
CA ARG A 139 -33.08 9.76 -18.67
C ARG A 139 -32.01 10.65 -19.31
N VAL A 140 -32.10 11.97 -19.13
CA VAL A 140 -31.09 12.93 -19.63
C VAL A 140 -29.74 12.66 -18.96
N LYS A 141 -29.71 12.46 -17.64
CA LYS A 141 -28.47 12.12 -16.91
C LYS A 141 -27.88 10.79 -17.37
N MET A 142 -28.71 9.76 -17.55
CA MET A 142 -28.29 8.46 -18.07
C MET A 142 -27.66 8.60 -19.46
N ASN A 143 -28.30 9.35 -20.36
CA ASN A 143 -27.77 9.60 -21.70
C ASN A 143 -26.46 10.40 -21.67
N ALA A 144 -26.36 11.40 -20.78
CA ALA A 144 -25.13 12.15 -20.58
C ALA A 144 -24.00 11.25 -20.06
N GLU A 145 -24.26 10.32 -19.15
CA GLU A 145 -23.24 9.36 -18.71
C GLU A 145 -22.89 8.32 -19.76
N ALA A 146 -23.87 7.83 -20.53
CA ALA A 146 -23.60 6.98 -21.69
C ALA A 146 -22.71 7.71 -22.71
N GLU A 147 -22.94 9.01 -22.93
CA GLU A 147 -22.09 9.84 -23.79
C GLU A 147 -20.70 10.08 -23.19
N ARG A 148 -20.58 10.27 -21.87
CA ARG A 148 -19.28 10.36 -21.17
C ARG A 148 -18.51 9.05 -21.28
N LYS A 149 -19.17 7.90 -21.10
CA LYS A 149 -18.59 6.57 -21.33
C LYS A 149 -18.16 6.39 -22.78
N ALA A 150 -19.02 6.71 -23.74
CA ALA A 150 -18.70 6.63 -25.18
C ALA A 150 -17.54 7.56 -25.58
N LYS A 151 -17.42 8.73 -24.94
CA LYS A 151 -16.28 9.65 -25.09
C LYS A 151 -15.03 9.17 -24.36
N GLY A 152 -15.10 8.13 -23.52
CA GLY A 152 -13.98 7.61 -22.74
C GLY A 152 -13.59 8.46 -21.54
N ILE A 153 -14.52 9.27 -21.03
CA ILE A 153 -14.33 10.10 -19.83
C ILE A 153 -14.52 9.25 -18.56
N VAL A 154 -15.35 8.22 -18.64
CA VAL A 154 -15.52 7.18 -17.62
C VAL A 154 -15.29 5.85 -18.35
N ILE A 155 -14.24 5.13 -18.00
CA ILE A 155 -13.90 3.84 -18.60
C ILE A 155 -14.09 2.80 -17.52
N GLU A 156 -14.90 1.79 -17.81
CA GLU A 156 -14.99 0.59 -16.98
C GLU A 156 -13.93 -0.39 -17.49
N THR A 157 -13.12 -0.92 -16.57
CA THR A 157 -12.08 -1.89 -16.92
C THR A 157 -12.67 -3.20 -17.44
N ASN A 158 -12.14 -3.67 -18.56
CA ASN A 158 -12.37 -5.00 -19.08
C ASN A 158 -11.42 -5.99 -18.40
N GLU A 159 -11.97 -6.81 -17.50
CA GLU A 159 -11.20 -7.77 -16.70
C GLU A 159 -10.43 -8.82 -17.53
N THR A 160 -10.90 -9.15 -18.74
CA THR A 160 -10.15 -10.08 -19.62
C THR A 160 -8.88 -9.42 -20.13
N VAL A 161 -8.99 -8.17 -20.59
CA VAL A 161 -7.84 -7.37 -21.05
C VAL A 161 -6.87 -7.11 -19.88
N LYS A 162 -7.39 -6.81 -18.68
CA LYS A 162 -6.58 -6.70 -17.47
C LYS A 162 -5.76 -7.97 -17.24
N GLY A 163 -6.40 -9.14 -17.24
CA GLY A 163 -5.72 -10.43 -17.03
C GLY A 163 -4.63 -10.73 -18.08
N GLU A 164 -4.86 -10.41 -19.34
CA GLU A 164 -3.86 -10.55 -20.41
C GLU A 164 -2.64 -9.63 -20.17
N LEU A 165 -2.88 -8.37 -19.80
CA LEU A 165 -1.83 -7.42 -19.49
C LEU A 165 -1.06 -7.83 -18.23
N GLU A 166 -1.74 -8.33 -17.19
CA GLU A 166 -1.06 -8.88 -16.01
C GLU A 166 -0.12 -10.02 -16.40
N ALA A 167 -0.58 -10.99 -17.20
CA ALA A 167 0.24 -12.09 -17.67
C ALA A 167 1.47 -11.59 -18.45
N MET A 168 1.30 -10.65 -19.38
CA MET A 168 2.42 -10.02 -20.08
C MET A 168 3.41 -9.34 -19.12
N ALA A 169 2.93 -8.66 -18.07
CA ALA A 169 3.79 -8.05 -17.07
C ALA A 169 4.62 -9.10 -16.31
N TYR A 170 4.04 -10.25 -15.98
CA TYR A 170 4.79 -11.37 -15.39
C TYR A 170 5.84 -11.94 -16.36
N ASP A 171 5.54 -12.01 -17.65
CA ASP A 171 6.46 -12.52 -18.67
C ASP A 171 7.71 -11.64 -18.86
N ILE A 172 7.66 -10.36 -18.46
CA ILE A 172 8.85 -9.50 -18.37
C ILE A 172 9.91 -10.12 -17.45
N SER A 173 9.49 -10.78 -16.36
CA SER A 173 10.42 -11.40 -15.40
C SER A 173 11.26 -12.55 -16.01
N THR A 174 10.79 -13.13 -17.11
CA THR A 174 11.49 -14.19 -17.86
C THR A 174 12.19 -13.66 -19.11
N GLY A 175 11.94 -12.41 -19.48
CA GLY A 175 12.40 -11.81 -20.73
C GLY A 175 11.59 -12.23 -21.97
N ALA A 176 10.46 -12.93 -21.80
CA ALA A 176 9.59 -13.30 -22.92
C ALA A 176 8.86 -12.09 -23.52
N VAL A 177 8.60 -11.06 -22.71
CA VAL A 177 8.02 -9.77 -23.13
C VAL A 177 8.98 -8.65 -22.75
N THR A 178 9.15 -7.66 -23.63
CA THR A 178 9.98 -6.48 -23.33
C THR A 178 9.15 -5.37 -22.68
N VAL A 179 9.78 -4.51 -21.85
CA VAL A 179 9.10 -3.36 -21.24
C VAL A 179 8.49 -2.42 -22.30
N PRO A 180 9.16 -2.08 -23.42
CA PRO A 180 8.57 -1.26 -24.46
C PRO A 180 7.32 -1.89 -25.08
N GLU A 181 7.37 -3.20 -25.39
CA GLU A 181 6.23 -3.94 -25.94
C GLU A 181 5.02 -3.91 -25.00
N PHE A 182 5.24 -4.21 -23.71
CA PHE A 182 4.21 -4.12 -22.69
C PHE A 182 3.63 -2.70 -22.59
N ARG A 183 4.48 -1.67 -22.51
CA ARG A 183 4.05 -0.27 -22.39
C ARG A 183 3.25 0.20 -23.60
N THR A 184 3.65 -0.20 -24.81
CA THR A 184 2.87 0.09 -26.02
C THR A 184 1.48 -0.52 -25.92
N ARG A 185 1.39 -1.80 -25.57
CA ARG A 185 0.10 -2.50 -25.41
C ARG A 185 -0.77 -1.85 -24.34
N LEU A 186 -0.20 -1.53 -23.18
CA LEU A 186 -0.89 -0.87 -22.07
C LEU A 186 -1.43 0.51 -22.47
N THR A 187 -0.63 1.29 -23.20
CA THR A 187 -1.01 2.62 -23.70
C THR A 187 -2.13 2.54 -24.74
N GLU A 188 -2.07 1.56 -25.65
CA GLU A 188 -3.12 1.31 -26.63
C GLU A 188 -4.46 0.98 -25.93
N GLU A 189 -4.43 0.07 -24.96
CA GLU A 189 -5.64 -0.33 -24.23
C GLU A 189 -6.25 0.84 -23.43
N ARG A 190 -5.41 1.68 -22.80
CA ARG A 190 -5.89 2.85 -22.04
C ARG A 190 -6.44 3.97 -22.91
N TYR A 191 -5.70 4.38 -23.95
CA TYR A 191 -5.98 5.64 -24.66
C TYR A 191 -6.64 5.44 -26.02
N THR A 192 -6.43 4.30 -26.68
CA THR A 192 -7.02 4.00 -27.99
C THR A 192 -8.29 3.17 -27.83
N ASN A 193 -8.18 2.01 -27.17
CA ASN A 193 -9.30 1.08 -27.04
C ASN A 193 -10.21 1.44 -25.85
N LYS A 194 -9.68 2.18 -24.87
CA LYS A 194 -10.42 2.62 -23.67
C LYS A 194 -11.06 1.44 -22.93
N THR A 195 -10.27 0.39 -22.76
CA THR A 195 -10.67 -0.89 -22.15
C THR A 195 -10.17 -1.04 -20.71
N ILE A 196 -9.30 -0.15 -20.25
CA ILE A 196 -8.82 -0.09 -18.86
C ILE A 196 -8.91 1.34 -18.35
N ASP A 197 -9.23 1.50 -17.07
CA ASP A 197 -9.24 2.79 -16.38
C ASP A 197 -7.83 3.26 -15.94
N ASP A 198 -7.75 4.43 -15.32
CA ASP A 198 -6.49 5.02 -14.85
C ASP A 198 -5.88 4.26 -13.67
N ASP A 199 -6.70 3.77 -12.74
CA ASP A 199 -6.21 3.06 -11.55
C ASP A 199 -5.56 1.73 -11.96
N VAL A 200 -6.19 1.00 -12.87
CA VAL A 200 -5.66 -0.26 -13.42
C VAL A 200 -4.45 -0.01 -14.31
N TYR A 201 -4.43 1.09 -15.07
CA TYR A 201 -3.24 1.48 -15.83
C TYR A 201 -2.02 1.68 -14.92
N ASP A 202 -2.17 2.44 -13.84
CA ASP A 202 -1.10 2.72 -12.88
C ASP A 202 -0.67 1.45 -12.12
N GLU A 203 -1.63 0.59 -11.76
CA GLU A 203 -1.37 -0.73 -11.15
C GLU A 203 -0.49 -1.60 -12.05
N LEU A 204 -0.89 -1.76 -13.31
CA LEU A 204 -0.22 -2.58 -14.31
C LEU A 204 1.15 -2.02 -14.69
N PHE A 205 1.26 -0.69 -14.81
CA PHE A 205 2.54 -0.02 -15.04
C PHE A 205 3.52 -0.32 -13.90
N SER A 206 3.06 -0.15 -12.65
CA SER A 206 3.87 -0.42 -11.45
C SER A 206 4.23 -1.91 -11.30
N LEU A 207 3.34 -2.82 -11.71
CA LEU A 207 3.64 -4.25 -11.76
C LEU A 207 4.77 -4.55 -12.75
N ALA A 208 4.70 -4.01 -13.97
CA ALA A 208 5.71 -4.21 -14.98
C ALA A 208 7.09 -3.69 -14.54
N GLU A 209 7.16 -2.52 -13.89
CA GLU A 209 8.41 -1.99 -13.34
C GLU A 209 9.03 -2.95 -12.32
N ARG A 210 8.23 -3.45 -11.35
CA ARG A 210 8.72 -4.43 -10.36
C ARG A 210 9.22 -5.73 -11.00
N LYS A 211 8.53 -6.22 -12.03
CA LYS A 211 8.94 -7.44 -12.75
C LYS A 211 10.22 -7.23 -13.54
N PHE A 212 10.37 -6.06 -14.15
CA PHE A 212 11.58 -5.66 -14.83
C PHE A 212 12.79 -5.55 -13.89
N GLU A 213 12.62 -4.89 -12.74
CA GLU A 213 13.67 -4.82 -11.71
C GLU A 213 14.10 -6.22 -11.24
N SER A 214 13.13 -7.14 -11.05
CA SER A 214 13.43 -8.51 -10.68
C SER A 214 14.20 -9.26 -11.78
N TYR A 215 13.85 -9.05 -13.04
CA TYR A 215 14.57 -9.63 -14.18
C TYR A 215 16.01 -9.14 -14.23
N GLN A 216 16.23 -7.82 -14.13
CA GLN A 216 17.57 -7.23 -14.11
C GLN A 216 18.40 -7.74 -12.92
N ALA A 217 17.81 -7.81 -11.72
CA ALA A 217 18.48 -8.36 -10.55
C ALA A 217 18.91 -9.82 -10.75
N GLY A 218 18.05 -10.64 -11.39
CA GLY A 218 18.37 -12.01 -11.78
C GLY A 218 19.55 -12.08 -12.77
N ALA A 219 19.51 -11.29 -13.84
CA ALA A 219 20.57 -11.22 -14.83
C ALA A 219 21.91 -10.78 -14.21
N MET A 220 21.87 -9.75 -13.36
CA MET A 220 23.02 -9.25 -12.59
C MET A 220 23.61 -10.35 -11.71
N LYS A 221 22.79 -11.00 -10.87
CA LYS A 221 23.24 -12.09 -10.00
C LYS A 221 23.89 -13.23 -10.78
N GLY A 222 23.34 -13.58 -11.94
CA GLY A 222 23.92 -14.55 -12.86
C GLY A 222 25.32 -14.13 -13.34
N ARG A 223 25.51 -12.84 -13.67
CA ARG A 223 26.83 -12.31 -14.07
C ARG A 223 27.82 -12.22 -12.93
N GLU A 224 27.40 -11.78 -11.76
CA GLU A 224 28.24 -11.76 -10.57
C GLU A 224 28.75 -13.17 -10.20
N SER A 225 27.86 -14.17 -10.31
CA SER A 225 28.21 -15.59 -10.07
C SER A 225 29.19 -16.11 -11.11
N PHE A 226 28.99 -15.78 -12.39
CA PHE A 226 29.94 -16.15 -13.44
C PHE A 226 31.31 -15.48 -13.21
N ALA A 227 31.35 -14.18 -12.92
CA ALA A 227 32.59 -13.44 -12.66
C ALA A 227 33.38 -14.00 -11.47
N LEU A 228 32.70 -14.45 -10.40
CA LEU A 228 33.34 -15.13 -9.27
C LEU A 228 34.18 -16.33 -9.73
N THR A 229 33.66 -17.14 -10.66
CA THR A 229 34.40 -18.31 -11.21
C THR A 229 35.60 -17.93 -12.07
N GLN A 230 35.64 -16.71 -12.59
CA GLN A 230 36.67 -16.24 -13.52
C GLN A 230 37.76 -15.41 -12.83
N LEU A 231 37.42 -14.74 -11.73
CA LEU A 231 38.32 -13.81 -11.02
C LEU A 231 38.91 -14.38 -9.74
N VAL A 232 38.27 -15.39 -9.13
CA VAL A 232 38.70 -15.97 -7.85
C VAL A 232 39.04 -17.44 -8.05
N THR A 233 40.27 -17.82 -7.73
CA THR A 233 40.75 -19.20 -7.93
C THR A 233 40.06 -20.19 -6.99
N TYR A 234 39.94 -19.81 -5.71
CA TYR A 234 39.30 -20.60 -4.65
C TYR A 234 38.07 -19.85 -4.13
N SER A 235 37.00 -19.89 -4.92
CA SER A 235 35.76 -19.17 -4.64
C SER A 235 34.99 -19.72 -3.45
N SER A 236 35.16 -21.00 -3.11
CA SER A 236 34.53 -21.63 -1.95
C SER A 236 35.47 -21.70 -0.75
N GLU A 237 34.92 -21.52 0.46
CA GLU A 237 35.68 -21.65 1.71
C GLU A 237 36.28 -23.06 1.90
N LEU A 238 35.60 -24.10 1.42
CA LEU A 238 36.11 -25.46 1.48
C LEU A 238 37.40 -25.60 0.65
N SER A 239 37.33 -25.22 -0.64
CA SER A 239 38.50 -25.26 -1.55
C SER A 239 39.65 -24.39 -1.05
N TRP A 240 39.32 -23.27 -0.40
CA TRP A 240 40.30 -22.38 0.20
C TRP A 240 41.00 -23.01 1.42
N THR A 241 40.22 -23.62 2.31
CA THR A 241 40.75 -24.30 3.50
C THR A 241 41.64 -25.49 3.10
N GLU A 242 41.26 -26.24 2.07
CA GLU A 242 42.08 -27.32 1.51
C GLU A 242 43.39 -26.81 0.95
N ARG A 243 43.36 -25.68 0.20
CA ARG A 243 44.58 -25.03 -0.28
C ARG A 243 45.50 -24.63 0.86
N LEU A 244 44.98 -24.02 1.92
CA LEU A 244 45.79 -23.61 3.07
C LEU A 244 46.45 -24.80 3.80
N LYS A 245 45.79 -25.96 3.85
CA LYS A 245 46.35 -27.19 4.45
C LYS A 245 47.54 -27.74 3.66
N GLN A 246 47.58 -27.52 2.35
CA GLN A 246 48.68 -27.96 1.48
C GLN A 246 49.94 -27.10 1.64
N LEU A 247 49.83 -25.89 2.20
CA LEU A 247 50.94 -24.97 2.41
C LEU A 247 51.66 -25.29 3.72
N THR A 248 52.97 -25.50 3.64
CA THR A 248 53.81 -25.94 4.76
C THR A 248 54.41 -24.76 5.54
N SER A 249 54.62 -23.62 4.89
CA SER A 249 55.15 -22.41 5.50
C SER A 249 54.05 -21.41 5.88
N GLN A 250 54.20 -20.74 7.03
CA GLN A 250 53.33 -19.63 7.43
C GLN A 250 53.38 -18.47 6.43
N PHE A 251 54.56 -18.19 5.88
CA PHE A 251 54.75 -17.13 4.89
C PHE A 251 53.94 -17.39 3.60
N GLU A 252 53.91 -18.65 3.13
CA GLU A 252 53.12 -19.03 1.95
C GLU A 252 51.61 -18.86 2.20
N ARG A 253 51.15 -19.21 3.40
CA ARG A 253 49.74 -19.03 3.80
C ARG A 253 49.34 -17.56 3.83
N GLU A 254 50.21 -16.69 4.35
CA GLU A 254 49.99 -15.25 4.35
C GLU A 254 49.93 -14.70 2.92
N GLN A 255 50.87 -15.08 2.05
CA GLN A 255 50.88 -14.66 0.64
C GLN A 255 49.63 -15.11 -0.13
N GLU A 256 49.20 -16.36 0.06
CA GLU A 256 47.98 -16.86 -0.56
C GLU A 256 46.73 -16.17 -0.01
N SER A 257 46.70 -15.87 1.29
CA SER A 257 45.58 -15.14 1.91
C SER A 257 45.47 -13.72 1.35
N THR A 258 46.60 -13.02 1.20
CA THR A 258 46.65 -11.71 0.55
C THR A 258 46.20 -11.79 -0.91
N LEU A 259 46.65 -12.81 -1.66
CA LEU A 259 46.23 -12.99 -3.05
C LEU A 259 44.72 -13.21 -3.15
N ARG A 260 44.14 -14.06 -2.29
CA ARG A 260 42.69 -14.29 -2.25
C ARG A 260 41.93 -12.98 -1.97
N GLN A 261 42.39 -12.19 -1.01
CA GLN A 261 41.78 -10.89 -0.71
C GLN A 261 41.79 -9.98 -1.94
N LEU A 262 42.92 -9.86 -2.64
CA LEU A 262 43.04 -9.05 -3.85
C LEU A 262 42.12 -9.53 -4.98
N GLN A 263 41.94 -10.85 -5.12
CA GLN A 263 40.99 -11.42 -6.09
C GLN A 263 39.54 -11.02 -5.76
N PHE A 264 39.15 -11.05 -4.48
CA PHE A 264 37.82 -10.61 -4.04
C PHE A 264 37.63 -9.09 -4.19
N ASP A 265 38.64 -8.28 -3.86
CA ASP A 265 38.59 -6.83 -4.06
C ASP A 265 38.38 -6.48 -5.54
N ASN A 266 39.04 -7.22 -6.43
CA ASN A 266 38.93 -7.06 -7.86
C ASN A 266 37.56 -7.52 -8.40
N LEU A 267 36.99 -8.60 -7.85
CA LEU A 267 35.60 -9.01 -8.09
C LEU A 267 34.62 -7.91 -7.65
N ASP A 268 34.85 -7.28 -6.49
CA ASP A 268 34.01 -6.20 -6.00
C ASP A 268 34.10 -4.94 -6.88
N GLN A 269 35.28 -4.63 -7.41
CA GLN A 269 35.43 -3.55 -8.41
C GLN A 269 34.64 -3.86 -9.69
N TYR A 270 34.69 -5.10 -10.18
CA TYR A 270 33.88 -5.55 -11.30
C TYR A 270 32.38 -5.37 -11.03
N LYS A 271 31.88 -5.84 -9.88
CA LYS A 271 30.47 -5.72 -9.51
C LYS A 271 30.02 -4.27 -9.47
N ARG A 272 30.83 -3.39 -8.87
CA ARG A 272 30.56 -1.94 -8.82
C ARG A 272 30.55 -1.32 -10.21
N ALA A 273 31.47 -1.71 -11.09
CA ALA A 273 31.52 -1.20 -12.46
C ALA A 273 30.27 -1.59 -13.26
N LEU A 274 29.82 -2.84 -13.12
CA LEU A 274 28.61 -3.32 -13.79
C LEU A 274 27.35 -2.60 -13.27
N ARG A 275 27.21 -2.43 -11.94
CA ARG A 275 26.10 -1.65 -11.36
C ARG A 275 26.08 -0.20 -11.83
N ARG A 276 27.24 0.48 -11.80
CA ARG A 276 27.39 1.85 -12.31
C ARG A 276 27.08 1.99 -13.80
N TRP A 277 27.28 0.92 -14.57
CA TRP A 277 26.87 0.92 -15.98
C TRP A 277 25.35 0.87 -16.10
N LEU A 278 24.67 0.04 -15.30
CA LEU A 278 23.21 -0.10 -15.30
C LEU A 278 22.50 1.16 -14.78
N GLU A 279 23.10 1.86 -13.81
CA GLU A 279 22.59 3.13 -13.25
C GLU A 279 22.57 4.28 -14.28
N LYS A 280 23.20 4.14 -15.44
CA LYS A 280 23.19 5.19 -16.47
C LYS A 280 21.82 5.24 -17.16
N PRO A 281 21.24 6.45 -17.39
CA PRO A 281 19.92 6.58 -18.00
C PRO A 281 19.71 5.78 -19.29
N LYS A 282 20.71 5.79 -20.18
CA LYS A 282 20.67 5.06 -21.45
C LYS A 282 20.68 3.53 -21.34
N ASN A 283 21.01 2.99 -20.17
CA ASN A 283 21.11 1.56 -19.90
C ASN A 283 20.09 1.12 -18.85
N LYS A 284 19.22 2.03 -18.38
CA LYS A 284 18.26 1.73 -17.31
C LYS A 284 17.31 0.60 -17.72
N ASP A 285 16.97 0.54 -19.00
CA ASP A 285 16.11 -0.47 -19.58
C ASP A 285 16.88 -1.64 -20.22
N ALA A 286 18.16 -1.83 -19.86
CA ALA A 286 18.98 -2.88 -20.44
C ALA A 286 18.41 -4.27 -20.14
N ASN A 287 18.38 -5.12 -21.17
CA ASN A 287 17.93 -6.50 -21.04
C ASN A 287 19.05 -7.44 -20.58
N ALA A 288 18.75 -8.73 -20.37
CA ALA A 288 19.76 -9.69 -19.88
C ALA A 288 20.93 -9.89 -20.86
N ASP A 289 20.71 -9.78 -22.17
CA ASP A 289 21.75 -9.95 -23.18
C ASP A 289 22.72 -8.77 -23.19
N GLU A 290 22.22 -7.55 -23.03
CA GLU A 290 23.04 -6.35 -22.90
C GLU A 290 23.86 -6.37 -21.60
N ILE A 291 23.23 -6.75 -20.49
CA ILE A 291 23.92 -6.99 -19.21
C ILE A 291 24.98 -8.08 -19.38
N TYR A 292 24.68 -9.13 -20.14
CA TYR A 292 25.62 -10.20 -20.43
C TYR A 292 26.84 -9.70 -21.20
N PHE A 293 26.60 -8.98 -22.30
CA PHE A 293 27.65 -8.48 -23.17
C PHE A 293 28.57 -7.49 -22.44
N GLU A 294 27.99 -6.51 -21.75
CA GLU A 294 28.76 -5.55 -20.98
C GLU A 294 29.49 -6.22 -19.81
N GLY A 295 28.83 -7.15 -19.12
CA GLY A 295 29.44 -7.95 -18.07
C GLY A 295 30.66 -8.70 -18.57
N ARG A 296 30.64 -9.24 -19.80
CA ARG A 296 31.79 -9.91 -20.42
C ARG A 296 32.89 -8.91 -20.80
N ARG A 297 32.52 -7.75 -21.35
CA ARG A 297 33.46 -6.67 -21.68
C ARG A 297 34.21 -6.19 -20.44
N LEU A 298 33.49 -5.86 -19.36
CA LEU A 298 34.08 -5.43 -18.09
C LEU A 298 34.98 -6.51 -17.50
N LEU A 299 34.56 -7.78 -17.57
CA LEU A 299 35.34 -8.89 -17.03
C LEU A 299 36.74 -8.96 -17.65
N THR A 300 36.90 -8.66 -18.95
CA THR A 300 38.24 -8.64 -19.59
C THR A 300 39.19 -7.61 -18.98
N HIS A 301 38.68 -6.50 -18.47
CA HIS A 301 39.49 -5.46 -17.81
C HIS A 301 39.91 -5.85 -16.39
N TYR A 302 39.05 -6.59 -15.69
CA TYR A 302 39.31 -7.03 -14.33
C TYR A 302 40.00 -8.38 -14.27
N ARG A 303 40.08 -9.15 -15.36
CA ARG A 303 40.80 -10.42 -15.36
C ARG A 303 42.31 -10.18 -15.27
N LYS A 304 42.86 -10.33 -14.06
CA LYS A 304 44.29 -10.18 -13.77
C LYS A 304 44.90 -11.51 -13.35
N THR A 305 46.14 -11.73 -13.74
CA THR A 305 46.95 -12.85 -13.23
C THR A 305 47.33 -12.63 -11.77
N PRO A 306 47.63 -13.69 -10.99
CA PRO A 306 48.12 -13.55 -9.62
C PRO A 306 49.31 -12.60 -9.48
N ASP A 307 50.24 -12.64 -10.43
CA ASP A 307 51.43 -11.80 -10.42
C ASP A 307 51.10 -10.32 -10.66
N GLN A 308 50.12 -10.02 -11.52
CA GLN A 308 49.64 -8.66 -11.73
C GLN A 308 48.98 -8.09 -10.47
N LEU A 309 48.15 -8.88 -9.79
CA LEU A 309 47.51 -8.46 -8.54
C LEU A 309 48.54 -8.18 -7.44
N ARG A 310 49.55 -9.04 -7.30
CA ARG A 310 50.62 -8.86 -6.32
C ARG A 310 51.44 -7.59 -6.58
N LYS A 311 51.75 -7.28 -7.83
CA LYS A 311 52.48 -6.06 -8.22
C LYS A 311 51.68 -4.77 -7.97
N GLU A 312 50.35 -4.82 -8.09
CA GLU A 312 49.48 -3.67 -7.77
C GLU A 312 49.28 -3.47 -6.26
N ALA A 313 49.44 -4.54 -5.47
CA ALA A 313 49.36 -4.49 -4.01
C ALA A 313 50.70 -4.15 -3.35
N GLU A 314 51.81 -4.16 -4.10
CA GLU A 314 53.05 -3.57 -3.63
C GLU A 314 52.81 -2.08 -3.42
N PRO A 315 52.95 -1.56 -2.18
CA PRO A 315 52.83 -0.14 -1.96
C PRO A 315 53.87 0.54 -2.86
N THR A 316 53.45 1.55 -3.64
CA THR A 316 54.39 2.53 -4.22
C THR A 316 55.40 2.84 -3.13
N LYS A 317 56.66 2.41 -3.35
CA LYS A 317 57.73 2.62 -2.37
C LYS A 317 57.62 4.08 -1.94
N PRO A 318 57.42 4.39 -0.64
CA PRO A 318 57.55 5.77 -0.22
C PRO A 318 58.92 6.20 -0.71
N GLU A 319 58.99 7.33 -1.39
CA GLU A 319 60.23 7.91 -1.86
C GLU A 319 61.10 8.09 -0.62
N VAL A 320 62.02 7.14 -0.40
CA VAL A 320 62.96 7.19 0.71
C VAL A 320 63.87 8.34 0.33
N VAL A 321 63.62 9.52 0.89
CA VAL A 321 64.53 10.66 0.74
C VAL A 321 65.82 10.23 1.43
N PRO A 322 66.91 9.97 0.68
CA PRO A 322 68.14 9.52 1.29
C PRO A 322 68.64 10.59 2.27
N LEU A 323 69.13 10.16 3.43
CA LEU A 323 69.70 11.07 4.42
C LEU A 323 70.78 11.96 3.77
N THR A 324 70.71 13.27 4.00
CA THR A 324 71.75 14.18 3.53
C THR A 324 73.07 13.89 4.24
N GLN A 325 74.20 14.23 3.61
CA GLN A 325 75.52 13.96 4.19
C GLN A 325 75.70 14.64 5.56
N GLU A 326 75.14 15.83 5.73
CA GLU A 326 75.13 16.55 7.01
C GLU A 326 74.29 15.83 8.09
N GLN A 327 73.16 15.24 7.71
CA GLN A 327 72.37 14.39 8.61
C GLN A 327 73.13 13.13 9.01
N LYS A 328 73.81 12.48 8.06
CA LYS A 328 74.65 11.30 8.31
C LYS A 328 75.79 11.61 9.29
N GLU A 329 76.47 12.75 9.12
CA GLU A 329 77.55 13.17 10.02
C GLU A 329 77.06 13.58 11.41
N LYS A 330 75.96 14.34 11.50
CA LYS A 330 75.34 14.71 12.78
C LYS A 330 74.87 13.48 13.55
N MET A 331 74.37 12.47 12.84
CA MET A 331 74.01 11.17 13.42
C MET A 331 75.20 10.34 13.84
N GLY A 332 76.25 10.24 13.01
CA GLY A 332 77.48 9.55 13.37
C GLY A 332 78.07 10.08 14.68
N ARG A 333 78.13 11.41 14.83
CA ARG A 333 78.56 12.06 16.09
C ARG A 333 77.63 11.76 17.27
N GLY A 334 76.32 11.74 17.06
CA GLY A 334 75.33 11.42 18.09
C GLY A 334 75.40 9.97 18.57
N ILE A 335 75.57 9.02 17.65
CA ILE A 335 75.71 7.59 17.91
C ILE A 335 77.04 7.31 18.60
N GLN A 336 78.14 7.91 18.12
CA GLN A 336 79.46 7.76 18.72
C GLN A 336 79.52 8.41 20.12
N GLY A 337 78.80 9.51 20.34
CA GLY A 337 78.59 10.12 21.66
C GLY A 337 77.75 9.26 22.62
N ALA A 338 76.79 8.48 22.11
CA ALA A 338 76.03 7.52 22.92
C ALA A 338 76.86 6.26 23.24
N LEU A 339 77.65 5.78 22.28
CA LEU A 339 78.58 4.66 22.43
C LEU A 339 79.68 4.97 23.47
N THR A 340 80.32 6.14 23.37
CA THR A 340 81.37 6.59 24.31
C THR A 340 80.86 6.85 25.73
N LYS A 341 79.58 7.21 25.89
CA LYS A 341 78.93 7.35 27.20
C LYS A 341 78.44 6.03 27.80
N GLY A 342 78.73 4.89 27.17
CA GLY A 342 78.26 3.58 27.62
C GLY A 342 76.73 3.44 27.59
N LEU A 343 76.03 4.25 26.79
CA LEU A 343 74.57 4.20 26.64
C LEU A 343 74.11 3.16 25.61
N THR A 344 75.03 2.27 25.20
CA THR A 344 74.72 1.10 24.38
C THR A 344 73.67 0.27 25.10
N GLY A 345 72.49 0.20 24.49
CA GLY A 345 71.38 -0.58 25.02
C GLY A 345 70.38 0.15 25.91
N GLN A 346 70.42 1.49 26.05
CA GLN A 346 69.40 2.20 26.84
C GLN A 346 68.27 2.80 25.97
N PRO A 347 67.03 2.91 26.50
CA PRO A 347 65.93 3.64 25.86
C PRO A 347 66.31 5.07 25.44
N LYS A 348 67.26 5.70 26.15
CA LYS A 348 67.81 7.01 25.82
C LYS A 348 68.47 7.06 24.44
N ALA A 349 69.12 5.98 23.99
CA ALA A 349 69.73 5.90 22.66
C ALA A 349 68.66 5.86 21.55
N VAL A 350 67.57 5.09 21.74
CA VAL A 350 66.42 5.06 20.82
C VAL A 350 65.80 6.46 20.68
N LYS A 351 65.63 7.16 21.80
CA LYS A 351 65.11 8.54 21.84
C LYS A 351 66.02 9.53 21.12
N SER A 352 67.34 9.44 21.32
CA SER A 352 68.31 10.28 20.62
C SER A 352 68.29 10.04 19.11
N ILE A 353 68.21 8.78 18.66
CA ILE A 353 68.14 8.47 17.23
C ILE A 353 66.80 8.95 16.64
N LYS A 354 65.67 8.76 17.34
CA LYS A 354 64.34 9.26 16.92
C LYS A 354 64.33 10.78 16.77
N ASN A 355 64.92 11.50 17.72
CA ASN A 355 64.99 12.97 17.67
C ASN A 355 65.85 13.50 16.52
N VAL A 356 66.84 12.74 16.05
CA VAL A 356 67.71 13.18 14.94
C VAL A 356 67.15 12.76 13.58
N THR A 357 66.47 11.61 13.53
CA THR A 357 65.87 11.08 12.29
C THR A 357 64.48 11.61 12.01
N GLU A 358 63.82 12.22 13.01
CA GLU A 358 62.43 12.72 12.97
C GLU A 358 61.49 11.84 12.13
N PRO A 359 61.46 10.52 12.39
CA PRO A 359 60.67 9.59 11.59
C PRO A 359 59.18 9.90 11.80
N LYS A 360 58.39 9.91 10.73
CA LYS A 360 56.94 10.13 10.82
C LYS A 360 56.22 8.92 11.39
N ASP A 361 56.76 7.73 11.15
CA ASP A 361 56.21 6.47 11.66
C ASP A 361 57.30 5.45 12.04
N LYS A 362 56.87 4.35 12.65
CA LYS A 362 57.74 3.25 13.09
C LYS A 362 58.49 2.58 11.93
N ARG A 363 57.91 2.53 10.73
CA ARG A 363 58.49 1.85 9.56
C ARG A 363 59.60 2.70 8.94
N GLU A 364 59.39 4.01 8.85
CA GLU A 364 60.42 4.97 8.44
C GLU A 364 61.62 4.95 9.40
N PHE A 365 61.37 4.82 10.70
CA PHE A 365 62.44 4.70 11.69
C PHE A 365 63.28 3.43 11.51
N ILE A 366 62.63 2.28 11.26
CA ILE A 366 63.34 1.00 11.02
C ILE A 366 64.20 1.09 9.76
N ASN A 367 63.72 1.73 8.70
CA ASN A 367 64.48 1.91 7.47
C ASN A 367 65.70 2.82 7.70
N LYS A 368 65.54 3.94 8.42
CA LYS A 368 66.67 4.81 8.80
C LYS A 368 67.67 4.10 9.71
N LEU A 369 67.23 3.20 10.60
CA LEU A 369 68.12 2.35 11.40
C LEU A 369 68.94 1.38 10.54
N ARG A 370 68.37 0.84 9.45
CA ARG A 370 69.10 -0.04 8.52
C ARG A 370 70.19 0.73 7.78
N GLU A 371 69.87 1.92 7.29
CA GLU A 371 70.87 2.82 6.67
C GLU A 371 72.01 3.16 7.65
N LEU A 372 71.70 3.27 8.95
CA LEU A 372 72.70 3.51 9.98
C LEU A 372 73.55 2.27 10.31
N GLN A 373 72.97 1.07 10.25
CA GLN A 373 73.73 -0.17 10.45
C GLN A 373 74.77 -0.39 9.33
N GLU A 374 74.49 0.07 8.11
CA GLU A 374 75.47 0.06 7.02
C GLU A 374 76.69 0.95 7.30
N ILE A 375 76.51 2.02 8.08
CA ILE A 375 77.58 2.95 8.47
C ILE A 375 78.26 2.51 9.78
N ASN A 376 77.51 1.87 10.68
CA ASN A 376 78.01 1.37 11.96
C ASN A 376 77.50 -0.05 12.22
N PRO A 377 78.30 -1.08 11.89
CA PRO A 377 77.90 -2.49 11.98
C PRO A 377 77.55 -2.95 13.39
N ASP A 378 78.06 -2.27 14.43
CA ASP A 378 77.84 -2.61 15.84
C ASP A 378 76.41 -2.27 16.32
N LEU A 379 75.60 -1.65 15.46
CA LEU A 379 74.22 -1.25 15.76
C LEU A 379 73.26 -2.43 15.52
N SER A 380 72.90 -3.14 16.60
CA SER A 380 72.00 -4.31 16.53
C SER A 380 70.52 -3.92 16.31
N LEU A 381 70.04 -4.09 15.07
CA LEU A 381 68.64 -3.79 14.69
C LEU A 381 67.60 -4.57 15.51
N GLU A 382 67.91 -5.84 15.81
CA GLU A 382 67.07 -6.72 16.62
C GLU A 382 66.87 -6.17 18.04
N TYR A 383 67.92 -5.57 18.61
CA TYR A 383 67.85 -4.95 19.93
C TYR A 383 66.98 -3.70 19.94
N TYR A 384 67.15 -2.78 18.98
CA TYR A 384 66.35 -1.54 18.91
C TYR A 384 64.87 -1.82 18.65
N ASN A 385 64.56 -2.86 17.87
CA ASN A 385 63.18 -3.30 17.64
C ASN A 385 62.44 -3.64 18.93
N LYS A 386 63.13 -4.20 19.94
CA LYS A 386 62.55 -4.54 21.26
C LYS A 386 62.11 -3.31 22.07
N TYR A 387 62.65 -2.14 21.78
CA TYR A 387 62.31 -0.90 22.49
C TYR A 387 61.40 0.03 21.68
N LEU A 388 61.11 -0.29 20.42
CA LEU A 388 60.28 0.56 19.57
C LEU A 388 58.87 0.78 20.11
N ASP A 389 58.28 -0.26 20.70
CA ASP A 389 56.93 -0.22 21.28
C ASP A 389 56.83 0.62 22.56
N LYS A 390 57.97 1.09 23.10
CA LYS A 390 57.98 2.01 24.25
C LYS A 390 58.04 3.49 23.82
N PHE A 391 58.25 3.77 22.54
CA PHE A 391 58.46 5.12 22.01
C PHE A 391 57.42 5.53 20.96
N TRP A 392 56.54 4.60 20.60
CA TRP A 392 55.41 4.70 19.69
C TRP A 392 54.25 3.95 20.32
#